data_AF-W2BWP1-F1
#
_entry.id   AF-W2BWP1-F1
#
_cell.length_a   1.000
_cell.length_b   1.000
_cell.length_c   1.000
_cell.angle_alpha   90.00
_cell.angle_beta   90.00
_cell.angle_gamma   90.00
#
_symmetry.space_group_name_H-M   'P 1'
#
loop_
_entity.id
_entity.type
_entity.pdbx_description
1 polymer ?
#
loop_
_entity_poly.entity_id
_entity_poly.type
_entity_poly.pdbx_seq_one_letter_code
_entity_poly.pdbx_strand_id
1 'polypeptide(L)' 'MDKKSRDYEVCLCYKTTRGEVEDFIKAHRITDLTILCKQMNIGNKCGGCREDLQMIIDDVYGFTSGNS' A
#
# COMPACT_ATOMS: atom_id res chain seq x y z
N MET A 1 0.78 -16.87 -0.58
CA MET A 1 1.72 -15.73 -0.57
C MET A 1 1.43 -14.91 0.66
N ASP A 2 2.44 -14.60 1.46
CA ASP A 2 2.27 -13.77 2.64
C ASP A 2 2.20 -12.30 2.22
N LYS A 3 1.01 -11.70 2.30
CA LYS A 3 0.78 -10.27 1.99
C LYS A 3 1.43 -9.32 2.99
N LYS A 4 1.95 -9.82 4.11
CA LYS A 4 2.74 -9.05 5.08
C LYS A 4 4.23 -9.07 4.75
N SER A 5 4.69 -9.95 3.86
CA SER A 5 6.08 -9.94 3.38
C SER A 5 6.37 -8.63 2.64
N ARG A 6 7.54 -8.05 2.90
CA ARG A 6 8.01 -6.87 2.17
C ARG A 6 8.26 -7.14 0.68
N ASP A 7 8.52 -8.39 0.30
CA ASP A 7 8.73 -8.80 -1.08
C ASP A 7 7.42 -9.05 -1.86
N TYR A 8 6.27 -8.94 -1.20
CA TYR A 8 4.97 -9.10 -1.86
C TYR A 8 4.79 -8.03 -2.95
N GLU A 9 4.65 -8.43 -4.22
CA GLU A 9 4.31 -7.51 -5.32
C GLU A 9 2.85 -7.04 -5.18
N VAL A 10 2.66 -5.88 -4.54
CA VAL A 10 1.34 -5.24 -4.33
C VAL A 10 0.73 -4.79 -5.64
N CYS A 11 1.52 -4.17 -6.53
CA CYS A 11 1.05 -3.71 -7.82
C CYS A 11 1.72 -4.46 -8.97
N LEU A 12 1.07 -5.52 -9.47
CA LEU A 12 1.61 -6.34 -10.58
C LEU A 12 1.80 -5.57 -11.89
N CYS A 13 1.03 -4.49 -12.09
CA CYS A 13 1.13 -3.64 -13.27
C CYS A 13 2.43 -2.81 -13.33
N TYR A 14 2.95 -2.42 -12.16
CA TYR A 14 4.11 -1.56 -12.01
C TYR A 14 5.26 -2.23 -11.26
N LYS A 15 5.11 -3.50 -10.88
CA LYS A 15 6.09 -4.31 -10.16
C LYS A 15 6.55 -3.67 -8.84
N THR A 16 5.59 -3.05 -8.14
CA THR A 16 5.83 -2.39 -6.85
C THR A 16 5.58 -3.37 -5.70
N THR A 17 6.55 -3.46 -4.81
CA THR A 17 6.53 -4.33 -3.62
C THR A 17 5.92 -3.65 -2.41
N ARG A 18 5.51 -4.43 -1.40
CA ARG A 18 5.01 -3.91 -0.12
C ARG A 18 6.07 -3.08 0.60
N GLY A 19 7.33 -3.51 0.60
CA GLY A 19 8.42 -2.80 1.25
C GLY A 19 8.59 -1.38 0.71
N GLU A 20 8.56 -1.21 -0.61
CA GLU A 20 8.62 0.12 -1.25
C GLU A 20 7.44 1.02 -0.84
N VAL A 21 6.23 0.45 -0.79
CA VAL A 21 5.03 1.19 -0.38
C VAL A 21 5.11 1.61 1.09
N GLU A 22 5.50 0.70 1.99
CA GLU A 22 5.66 0.98 3.43
C GLU A 22 6.69 2.08 3.68
N ASP A 23 7.83 2.02 3.00
CA ASP A 23 8.91 2.99 3.16
C ASP A 23 8.46 4.37 2.67
N PHE A 24 7.77 4.42 1.52
CA PHE A 24 7.22 5.66 0.98
C PHE A 24 6.18 6.28 1.91
N ILE A 25 5.23 5.48 2.41
CA ILE A 25 4.20 5.94 3.35
C ILE A 25 4.84 6.55 4.59
N LYS A 26 5.83 5.89 5.19
CA LYS A 26 6.51 6.37 6.41
C LYS A 26 7.32 7.64 6.14
N ALA A 27 8.08 7.67 5.03
CA ALA A 27 8.92 8.81 4.66
C ALA A 27 8.10 10.08 4.38
N HIS A 28 6.93 9.92 3.75
CA HIS A 28 6.09 11.05 3.32
C HIS A 28 4.85 11.26 4.21
N ARG A 29 4.68 10.46 5.27
CA ARG A 29 3.51 10.50 6.18
C ARG A 29 2.18 10.43 5.43
N ILE A 30 2.09 9.54 4.44
CA ILE A 30 0.89 9.41 3.61
C ILE A 30 -0.19 8.68 4.38
N THR A 31 -1.38 9.27 4.54
CA THR A 31 -2.53 8.65 5.21
C THR A 31 -3.73 8.46 4.28
N ASP A 32 -3.60 8.83 3.01
CA ASP A 32 -4.68 8.84 2.02
C ASP A 32 -4.29 8.03 0.79
N LEU A 33 -5.18 7.12 0.38
CA LEU A 33 -4.97 6.22 -0.76
C LEU A 33 -4.84 6.97 -2.09
N THR A 34 -5.61 8.05 -2.28
CA THR A 34 -5.58 8.84 -3.53
C THR A 34 -4.24 9.55 -3.65
N ILE A 35 -3.73 10.14 -2.57
CA ILE A 35 -2.41 10.77 -2.52
C ILE A 35 -1.32 9.72 -2.77
N LEU A 36 -1.39 8.55 -2.13
CA LEU A 36 -0.44 7.46 -2.33
C LEU A 36 -0.36 7.04 -3.81
N CYS A 37 -1.51 6.72 -4.41
CA CYS A 37 -1.60 6.30 -5.81
C CYS A 37 -1.05 7.37 -6.75
N LYS A 38 -1.35 8.65 -6.48
CA LYS A 38 -0.87 9.77 -7.28
C LYS A 38 0.66 9.95 -7.17
N GLN A 39 1.21 9.93 -5.97
CA GLN A 39 2.64 10.22 -5.78
C GLN A 39 3.54 9.06 -6.22
N MET A 40 3.14 7.82 -5.98
CA MET A 40 3.90 6.64 -6.45
C MET A 40 3.58 6.25 -7.90
N ASN A 41 2.62 6.92 -8.55
CA ASN A 41 2.13 6.59 -9.90
C ASN A 41 1.71 5.12 -10.06
N ILE A 42 0.96 4.60 -9.08
CA ILE A 42 0.42 3.23 -9.04
C ILE A 42 -1.10 3.23 -8.85
N GLY A 43 -1.74 2.07 -8.97
CA GLY A 43 -3.19 1.96 -8.76
C GLY A 43 -4.05 2.65 -9.83
N ASN A 44 -3.46 3.12 -10.93
CA ASN A 44 -4.13 3.86 -12.01
C ASN A 44 -4.24 3.07 -13.34
N LYS A 45 -3.57 1.91 -13.49
CA LYS A 45 -3.68 1.05 -14.69
C LYS A 45 -4.91 0.13 -14.67
N CYS A 46 -4.97 -0.81 -13.72
CA CYS A 46 -6.10 -1.72 -13.55
C CYS A 46 -6.90 -1.50 -12.25
N GLY A 47 -6.35 -0.73 -11.30
CA GLY A 47 -6.98 -0.47 -10.00
C GLY A 47 -6.94 -1.64 -8.99
N GLY A 48 -6.61 -2.86 -9.40
CA GLY A 48 -6.73 -4.07 -8.56
C GLY A 48 -5.85 -4.12 -7.30
N CYS A 49 -4.86 -3.24 -7.16
CA CYS A 49 -4.00 -3.16 -5.97
C CYS A 49 -4.50 -2.20 -4.89
N ARG A 50 -5.58 -1.43 -5.15
CA ARG A 50 -6.01 -0.33 -4.27
C ARG A 50 -6.44 -0.80 -2.88
N GLU A 51 -7.08 -1.95 -2.76
CA GLU A 51 -7.47 -2.53 -1.47
C GLU A 51 -6.24 -2.93 -0.64
N ASP A 52 -5.25 -3.57 -1.27
CA ASP A 52 -3.99 -3.92 -0.60
C ASP A 52 -3.19 -2.66 -0.21
N LEU A 53 -3.20 -1.61 -1.03
CA LEU A 53 -2.57 -0.33 -0.70
C LEU A 53 -3.23 0.35 0.51
N GLN A 54 -4.56 0.34 0.60
CA GLN A 54 -5.27 0.86 1.77
C GLN A 54 -4.92 0.06 3.03
N MET A 55 -4.89 -1.28 2.92
CA MET A 55 -4.50 -2.16 4.03
C MET A 55 -3.08 -1.84 4.53
N ILE A 56 -2.14 -1.52 3.63
CA ILE A 56 -0.78 -1.14 4.03
C ILE A 56 -0.76 0.21 4.75
N ILE A 57 -1.55 1.20 4.31
CA ILE A 57 -1.71 2.47 5.05
C ILE A 57 -2.23 2.17 6.46
N ASP A 58 -3.31 1.40 6.57
CA ASP A 58 -3.93 1.06 7.84
C ASP A 58 -2.97 0.31 8.78
N ASP A 59 -2.21 -0.65 8.25
CA ASP A 59 -1.18 -1.39 8.99
C ASP A 59 -0.08 -0.47 9.53
N VAL A 60 0.39 0.49 8.72
CA VAL A 60 1.48 1.40 9.11
C VAL A 60 1.07 2.33 10.26
N TYR A 61 -0.19 2.77 10.30
CA TYR A 61 -0.71 3.64 11.36
C TYR A 61 -1.47 2.92 12.46
N GLY A 62 -1.57 1.57 12.39
CA GLY A 62 -2.22 0.77 13.42
C GLY A 62 -3.75 0.86 13.40
N PHE A 63 -4.37 1.18 12.26
CA PHE A 63 -5.83 1.19 12.08
C PHE A 63 -6.43 -0.20 11.81
N THR A 64 -5.69 -1.27 12.08
CA THR A 64 -6.20 -2.64 11.90
C THR A 64 -7.47 -2.81 12.72
N SER A 65 -8.62 -2.88 12.04
CA SER A 65 -9.88 -3.25 12.65
C SER A 65 -9.71 -4.60 13.34
N GLY A 66 -9.73 -4.57 14.66
CA GLY A 66 -9.46 -5.71 15.53
C GLY A 66 -9.81 -5.37 16.96
N ASN A 67 -11.11 -5.31 17.25
CA ASN A 67 -11.77 -5.98 18.37
C ASN A 67 -13.27 -5.58 18.42
N SER A 68 -14.12 -6.42 17.82
CA SER A 68 -15.49 -6.73 18.26
C SER A 68 -15.84 -8.11 17.69
#